data_AF-A0A2K8P8X1-F1
#
_entry.id   AF-A0A2K8P8X1-F1
#
_cell.length_a   1.000
_cell.length_b   1.000
_cell.length_c   1.000
_cell.angle_alpha   90.00
_cell.angle_beta   90.00
_cell.angle_gamma   90.00
#
_symmetry.space_group_name_H-M   'P 1'
#
loop_
_entity.id
_entity.type
_entity.pdbx_description
1 polymer ?
#
loop_
_entity_poly.entity_id
_entity_poly.type
_entity_poly.pdbx_seq_one_letter_code
_entity_poly.pdbx_strand_id
1 'polypeptide(L)' 'MVSPAGFTPGTAAVTGSDSGIGRAVAVRFSRSGIDMGIT' A
#
# COMPACT_ATOMS: atom_id res chain seq x y z
N MET A 1 -5.22 7.67 24.73
CA MET A 1 -4.86 6.95 23.49
C MET A 1 -5.38 7.78 22.34
N VAL A 2 -4.50 8.47 21.60
CA VAL A 2 -4.90 9.16 20.37
C VAL A 2 -5.03 8.09 19.30
N SER A 3 -6.27 7.76 18.93
CA SER A 3 -6.54 7.06 17.68
C SER A 3 -6.14 8.01 16.55
N PRO A 4 -5.34 7.58 15.56
CA PRO A 4 -5.14 8.39 14.36
C PRO A 4 -6.52 8.74 13.82
N ALA A 5 -6.80 10.02 13.59
CA ALA A 5 -8.02 10.46 12.93
C ALA A 5 -8.20 9.63 11.66
N GLY A 6 -9.42 9.15 11.40
CA GLY A 6 -9.80 8.06 10.49
C GLY A 6 -9.14 8.07 9.10
N PHE A 7 -7.86 7.72 9.05
CA PHE A 7 -7.07 7.69 7.83
C PHE A 7 -7.40 6.40 7.09
N THR A 8 -8.14 6.56 6.00
CA THR A 8 -8.63 5.49 5.13
C THR A 8 -8.16 5.72 3.70
N PRO A 9 -6.83 5.65 3.44
CA PRO A 9 -6.29 5.90 2.11
C PRO A 9 -6.78 4.84 1.12
N GLY A 10 -7.35 5.31 0.01
CA GLY A 10 -7.75 4.46 -1.11
C GLY A 10 -6.65 4.29 -2.16
N THR A 11 -5.56 5.06 -2.07
CA THR A 11 -4.48 5.08 -3.06
C THR A 11 -3.09 4.94 -2.45
N ALA A 12 -2.16 4.32 -3.19
CA ALA A 12 -0.77 4.14 -2.77
C ALA A 12 0.23 4.18 -3.94
N ALA A 13 1.47 4.57 -3.66
CA ALA A 13 2.62 4.40 -4.55
C ALA A 13 3.64 3.47 -3.90
N VAL A 14 4.03 2.38 -4.58
CA VAL A 14 5.02 1.43 -4.07
C VAL A 14 6.21 1.39 -5.02
N THR A 15 7.40 1.73 -4.50
CA THR A 15 8.66 1.73 -5.26
C THR A 15 9.46 0.45 -4.98
N GLY A 16 10.32 0.04 -5.90
CA GLY A 16 11.10 -1.21 -5.78
C GLY A 16 10.20 -2.45 -5.71
N SER A 17 9.08 -2.41 -6.43
CA SER A 17 8.00 -3.40 -6.31
C SER A 17 8.29 -4.75 -6.98
N ASP A 18 9.44 -4.87 -7.64
CA ASP A 18 9.80 -6.05 -8.42
C ASP A 18 10.27 -7.23 -7.55
N SER A 19 10.71 -6.97 -6.31
CA SER A 19 11.20 -8.02 -5.41
C SER A 19 11.04 -7.70 -3.91
N GLY A 20 11.32 -8.69 -3.07
CA GLY A 20 11.41 -8.53 -1.61
C GLY A 20 10.19 -7.89 -0.95
N ILE A 21 10.45 -6.91 -0.08
CA ILE A 21 9.44 -6.23 0.71
C ILE A 21 8.52 -5.38 -0.17
N GLY A 22 9.06 -4.67 -1.17
CA GLY A 22 8.27 -3.85 -2.09
C GLY A 22 7.19 -4.68 -2.78
N ARG A 23 7.57 -5.85 -3.31
CA ARG A 23 6.61 -6.79 -3.91
C ARG A 23 5.57 -7.29 -2.92
N ALA A 24 5.99 -7.64 -1.70
CA ALA A 24 5.07 -8.13 -0.67
C ALA A 24 4.02 -7.07 -0.29
N VAL A 25 4.43 -5.81 -0.15
CA VAL A 25 3.54 -4.68 0.15
C VAL A 25 2.57 -4.43 -1.01
N ALA A 26 3.06 -4.36 -2.25
CA ALA A 26 2.23 -4.19 -3.44
C ALA A 26 1.15 -5.29 -3.56
N VAL A 27 1.52 -6.55 -3.30
CA VAL A 27 0.56 -7.67 -3.29
C VAL A 27 -0.46 -7.55 -2.16
N ARG A 28 -0.07 -7.08 -0.98
CA ARG A 28 -1.02 -6.89 0.13
C ARG A 28 -1.98 -5.75 -0.15
N PHE A 29 -1.50 -4.62 -0.66
CA PHE A 29 -2.32 -3.44 -0.94
C PHE A 29 -3.34 -3.70 -2.04
N SER A 30 -2.92 -4.33 -3.15
CA SER A 30 -3.85 -4.72 -4.22
C SER A 30 -4.96 -5.66 -3.72
N ARG A 31 -4.63 -6.63 -2.86
CA ARG A 31 -5.63 -7.52 -2.23
C ARG A 31 -6.60 -6.80 -1.29
N SER A 32 -6.20 -5.66 -0.76
CA SER A 32 -7.04 -4.80 0.08
C SER A 32 -7.89 -3.81 -0.71
N GLY A 33 -7.82 -3.83 -2.05
CA GLY A 33 -8.62 -2.95 -2.92
C GLY A 33 -8.09 -1.52 -3.02
N ILE A 34 -6.82 -1.30 -2.66
CA ILE A 34 -6.16 -0.01 -2.85
C ILE A 34 -5.81 0.17 -4.33
N ASP A 35 -6.11 1.34 -4.88
CA ASP A 35 -5.67 1.76 -6.20
C ASP A 35 -4.20 2.21 -6.14
N MET A 36 -3.32 1.58 -6.92
CA MET A 36 -1.89 1.70 -6.68
C MET A 36 -1.06 1.86 -7.94
N GLY A 37 -0.15 2.84 -7.89
CA GLY A 37 0.97 2.96 -8.81
C GLY A 37 2.18 2.19 -8.29
N ILE A 38 2.90 1.52 -9.18
CA ILE A 38 4.15 0.82 -8.85
C ILE A 38 5.28 1.26 -9.79
N THR A 39 6.51 1.27 -9.27
CA THR A 39 7.76 1.44 -10.02
C THR A 39 8.91 0.75 -9.30
#